data_AF-A0A7C4TSX2-F1
#
_entry.id   AF-A0A7C4TSX2-F1
#
_cell.length_a   1.000
_cell.length_b   1.000
_cell.length_c   1.000
_cell.angle_alpha   90.00
_cell.angle_beta   90.00
_cell.angle_gamma   90.00
#
_symmetry.space_group_name_H-M   'P 1'
#
loop_
_entity.id
_entity.type
_entity.pdbx_description
1 polymer ?
#
loop_
_entity_poly.entity_id
_entity_poly.type
_entity_poly.pdbx_seq_one_letter_code
_entity_poly.pdbx_strand_id
1 'polypeptide(L)'
;MSIARRWAAVSLGALVGAAAVAGNALAQAQSNCEWYANLALQQQKINLDRACGFTGPAWSTNRAAHLSWCVSVAPEVWKEQAKQRDQMLAKCPAR
;
A
#
# COMPACT_ATOMS: atom_id res chain seq x y z
N MET A 1 -32.82 3.89 -65.51
CA MET A 1 -31.97 2.72 -65.21
C MET A 1 -30.63 3.23 -64.68
N SER A 2 -30.08 2.56 -63.66
CA SER A 2 -28.71 2.70 -63.09
C SER A 2 -28.48 3.92 -62.18
N ILE A 3 -28.66 3.81 -60.85
CA ILE A 3 -27.74 3.29 -59.81
C ILE A 3 -26.36 3.96 -59.82
N ALA A 4 -26.09 4.77 -58.79
CA ALA A 4 -24.78 4.86 -58.15
C ALA A 4 -24.93 5.31 -56.69
N ARG A 5 -25.03 4.33 -55.79
CA ARG A 5 -25.04 4.49 -54.32
C ARG A 5 -23.69 5.06 -53.91
N ARG A 6 -23.72 6.19 -53.20
CA ARG A 6 -22.56 7.00 -52.87
C ARG A 6 -22.22 6.87 -51.38
N TRP A 7 -20.95 6.55 -51.12
CA TRP A 7 -20.18 6.67 -49.87
C TRP A 7 -20.37 5.58 -48.79
N ALA A 8 -19.54 4.53 -48.88
CA ALA A 8 -19.09 3.81 -47.70
C ALA A 8 -17.81 4.50 -47.19
N ALA A 9 -17.94 5.38 -46.20
CA ALA A 9 -16.79 5.82 -45.42
C ALA A 9 -16.52 4.72 -44.38
N VAL A 10 -15.62 3.79 -44.71
CA VAL A 10 -15.07 2.85 -43.73
C VAL A 10 -14.16 3.68 -42.83
N SER A 11 -14.68 4.09 -41.69
CA SER A 11 -13.87 4.69 -40.63
C SER A 11 -12.91 3.61 -40.13
N LEU A 12 -11.62 3.73 -40.49
CA LEU A 12 -10.53 3.02 -39.84
C LEU A 12 -10.55 3.40 -38.36
N GLY A 13 -11.17 2.55 -37.54
CA GLY A 13 -11.11 2.65 -36.10
C GLY A 13 -9.65 2.64 -35.66
N ALA A 14 -9.22 3.70 -34.98
CA ALA A 14 -7.92 3.75 -34.36
C ALA A 14 -7.85 2.66 -33.29
N LEU A 15 -7.12 1.57 -33.57
CA LEU A 15 -6.67 0.63 -32.56
C LEU A 15 -5.59 1.34 -31.73
N VAL A 16 -6.02 2.10 -30.72
CA VAL A 16 -5.13 2.53 -29.65
C VAL A 16 -4.80 1.27 -28.86
N GLY A 17 -3.64 0.68 -29.15
CA GLY A 17 -3.10 -0.45 -28.40
C GLY A 17 -2.92 -0.05 -26.94
N ALA A 18 -3.53 -0.83 -26.04
CA ALA A 18 -3.32 -0.73 -24.61
C ALA A 18 -1.87 -1.18 -24.29
N ALA A 19 -0.93 -0.23 -24.27
CA ALA A 19 0.39 -0.47 -23.71
C ALA A 19 0.25 -0.68 -22.20
N ALA A 20 0.66 -1.87 -21.75
CA ALA A 20 0.56 -2.33 -20.37
C ALA A 20 1.30 -1.42 -19.38
N VAL A 21 0.64 -1.07 -18.27
CA VAL A 21 1.19 -0.37 -17.10
C VAL A 21 2.17 -1.28 -16.32
N ALA A 22 3.36 -1.52 -16.87
CA ALA A 22 4.42 -2.27 -16.20
C ALA A 22 5.28 -1.41 -15.23
N GLY A 23 4.91 -0.15 -15.00
CA GLY A 23 5.73 0.83 -14.24
C GLY A 23 5.42 1.00 -12.75
N ASN A 24 4.35 0.38 -12.21
CA ASN A 24 3.79 0.86 -10.93
C ASN A 24 4.07 -0.05 -9.72
N ALA A 25 4.57 -1.27 -9.89
CA ALA A 25 4.66 -2.21 -8.76
C ALA A 25 5.68 -1.77 -7.69
N LEU A 26 6.87 -1.33 -8.08
CA LEU A 26 7.91 -0.88 -7.15
C LEU A 26 7.56 0.44 -6.46
N ALA A 27 7.03 1.41 -7.23
CA ALA A 27 6.58 2.70 -6.67
C ALA A 27 5.41 2.51 -5.69
N GLN A 28 4.48 1.62 -6.00
CA GLN A 28 3.35 1.31 -5.12
C GLN A 28 3.77 0.51 -3.89
N ALA A 29 4.74 -0.40 -4.01
CA ALA A 29 5.35 -1.08 -2.86
C ALA A 29 6.06 -0.09 -1.92
N GLN A 30 6.82 0.86 -2.47
CA GLN A 30 7.49 1.90 -1.70
C GLN A 30 6.49 2.81 -0.95
N SER A 31 5.45 3.28 -1.64
CA SER A 31 4.38 4.09 -1.03
C SER A 31 3.67 3.36 0.12
N ASN A 32 3.38 2.06 -0.07
CA ASN A 32 2.77 1.24 0.99
C ASN A 32 3.68 1.07 2.21
N CYS A 33 5.00 0.96 1.99
CA CYS A 33 5.96 0.82 3.07
C CYS A 33 6.21 2.11 3.83
N GLU A 34 6.12 3.27 3.17
CA GLU A 34 6.13 4.57 3.86
C GLU A 34 4.92 4.74 4.76
N TRP A 35 3.73 4.34 4.28
CA TRP A 35 2.52 4.32 5.08
C TRP A 35 2.65 3.39 6.28
N TYR A 36 3.12 2.15 6.07
CA TYR A 36 3.35 1.18 7.14
C TYR A 36 4.31 1.72 8.21
N ALA A 37 5.43 2.33 7.81
CA ALA A 37 6.40 2.85 8.75
C ALA A 37 5.82 3.99 9.62
N ASN A 38 4.99 4.86 9.03
CA ASN A 38 4.30 5.92 9.78
C ASN A 38 3.25 5.34 10.75
N LEU A 39 2.46 4.35 10.30
CA LEU A 39 1.50 3.66 11.15
C LEU A 39 2.20 2.98 12.35
N ALA A 40 3.33 2.31 12.11
CA ALA A 40 4.09 1.64 13.16
C ALA A 40 4.58 2.63 14.23
N LEU A 41 5.03 3.83 13.84
CA LEU A 41 5.38 4.88 14.78
C LEU A 41 4.19 5.41 15.57
N GLN A 42 3.04 5.60 14.92
CA GLN A 42 1.82 6.04 15.59
C GLN A 42 1.38 5.01 16.63
N GLN A 43 1.37 3.73 16.27
CA GLN A 43 1.06 2.62 17.17
C GLN A 43 2.05 2.57 18.34
N GLN A 44 3.35 2.77 18.08
CA GLN A 44 4.35 2.83 19.15
C GLN A 44 4.15 4.05 20.06
N LYS A 45 3.76 5.19 19.52
CA LYS A 45 3.40 6.36 20.33
C LYS A 45 2.23 6.04 21.26
N ILE A 46 1.18 5.37 20.76
CA ILE A 46 0.05 4.95 21.61
C ILE A 46 0.51 3.98 22.71
N ASN A 47 1.36 3.00 22.37
CA ASN A 47 1.95 2.08 23.35
C ASN A 47 2.69 2.81 24.48
N LEU A 48 3.49 3.83 24.14
CA LEU A 48 4.22 4.64 25.12
C LEU A 48 3.29 5.56 25.93
N ASP A 49 2.40 6.30 25.25
CA ASP A 49 1.51 7.28 25.88
C ASP A 49 0.59 6.60 26.91
N ARG A 50 0.04 5.43 26.57
CA ARG A 50 -0.80 4.60 27.46
C ARG A 50 0.00 3.70 28.40
N ALA A 51 1.32 3.65 28.26
CA ALA A 51 2.22 2.71 28.94
C ALA A 51 1.74 1.25 28.89
N CYS A 52 1.39 0.77 27.70
CA CYS A 52 0.99 -0.62 27.50
C CYS A 52 2.14 -1.62 27.72
N GLY A 53 3.39 -1.15 27.65
CA GLY A 53 4.59 -1.94 27.97
C GLY A 53 5.01 -2.92 26.87
N PHE A 54 4.49 -2.80 25.64
CA PHE A 54 4.91 -3.66 24.54
C PHE A 54 6.32 -3.32 24.07
N THR A 55 7.13 -4.34 23.76
CA THR A 55 8.55 -4.21 23.42
C THR A 55 8.94 -5.06 22.22
N GLY A 56 10.16 -4.87 21.71
CA GLY A 56 10.71 -5.61 20.57
C GLY A 56 10.69 -4.82 19.26
N PRO A 57 11.21 -5.41 18.16
CA PRO A 57 11.40 -4.70 16.88
C PRO A 57 10.11 -4.09 16.31
N ALA A 58 8.97 -4.77 16.49
CA ALA A 58 7.67 -4.28 16.04
C ALA A 58 7.21 -2.98 16.72
N TRP A 59 7.79 -2.67 17.89
CA TRP A 59 7.52 -1.50 18.72
C TRP A 59 8.71 -0.53 18.75
N SER A 60 9.60 -0.59 17.75
CA SER A 60 10.70 0.37 17.62
C SER A 60 10.17 1.78 17.31
N THR A 61 10.82 2.81 17.86
CA THR A 61 10.62 4.22 17.49
C THR A 61 11.41 4.62 16.24
N ASN A 62 12.17 3.69 15.65
CA ASN A 62 12.96 3.95 14.46
C ASN A 62 12.14 3.71 13.18
N ARG A 63 11.76 4.80 12.50
CA ARG A 63 11.03 4.75 11.22
C ARG A 63 11.78 3.99 10.13
N ALA A 64 13.10 4.21 10.03
CA ALA A 64 13.92 3.59 8.99
C ALA A 64 14.00 2.08 9.16
N ALA A 65 13.97 1.58 10.40
CA ALA A 65 13.87 0.15 10.67
C ALA A 65 12.55 -0.46 10.17
N HIS A 66 11.42 0.22 10.40
CA HIS A 66 10.12 -0.22 9.88
C HIS A 66 10.06 -0.20 8.34
N LEU A 67 10.62 0.84 7.72
CA LEU A 67 10.70 0.94 6.27
C LEU A 67 11.56 -0.18 5.69
N SER A 68 12.76 -0.38 6.24
CA SER A 68 13.70 -1.43 5.79
C SER A 68 13.13 -2.83 5.97
N TRP A 69 12.33 -3.07 7.01
CA TRP A 69 11.67 -4.34 7.21
C TRP A 69 10.49 -4.54 6.26
N CYS A 70 9.68 -3.49 6.01
CA CYS A 70 8.55 -3.60 5.10
C CYS A 70 8.96 -3.97 3.67
N VAL A 71 10.04 -3.37 3.16
CA VAL A 71 10.53 -3.66 1.80
C VAL A 71 11.13 -5.06 1.66
N SER A 72 11.47 -5.73 2.77
CA SER A 72 12.05 -7.07 2.76
C SER A 72 11.01 -8.20 2.89
N VAL A 73 9.73 -7.87 3.13
CA VAL A 73 8.67 -8.85 3.33
C VAL A 73 7.53 -8.66 2.32
N ALA A 74 6.76 -9.73 2.08
CA ALA A 74 5.56 -9.65 1.25
C ALA A 74 4.49 -8.75 1.91
N PRO A 75 3.61 -8.10 1.12
CA PRO A 75 2.61 -7.18 1.67
C PRO A 75 1.73 -7.75 2.77
N GLU A 76 1.38 -9.02 2.68
CA GLU A 76 0.52 -9.67 3.68
C GLU A 76 1.21 -9.84 5.03
N VAL A 77 2.54 -9.90 5.06
CA VAL A 77 3.31 -10.01 6.31
C VAL A 77 3.27 -8.69 7.08
N TRP A 78 3.54 -7.56 6.42
CA TRP A 78 3.52 -6.27 7.12
C TRP A 78 2.10 -5.84 7.49
N LYS A 79 1.09 -6.18 6.68
CA LYS A 79 -0.32 -5.92 6.99
C LYS A 79 -0.75 -6.68 8.24
N GLU A 80 -0.40 -7.96 8.34
CA GLU A 80 -0.72 -8.78 9.50
C GLU A 80 0.01 -8.26 10.75
N GLN A 81 1.27 -7.85 10.64
CA GLN A 81 1.99 -7.21 11.75
C GLN A 81 1.31 -5.91 12.23
N ALA A 82 0.84 -5.07 11.31
CA ALA A 82 0.12 -3.84 11.64
C ALA A 82 -1.20 -4.15 12.38
N LYS A 83 -1.96 -5.13 11.88
CA LYS A 83 -3.21 -5.61 12.51
C LYS A 83 -2.97 -6.20 13.90
N GLN A 84 -1.90 -6.98 14.08
CA GLN A 84 -1.55 -7.54 15.39
C GLN A 84 -1.25 -6.43 16.40
N ARG A 85 -0.51 -5.39 16.00
CA ARG A 85 -0.27 -4.23 16.88
C ARG A 85 -1.55 -3.49 17.23
N ASP A 86 -2.47 -3.30 16.27
CA ASP A 86 -3.79 -2.73 16.57
C ASP A 86 -4.57 -3.56 17.59
N GLN A 87 -4.57 -4.89 17.45
CA GLN A 87 -5.23 -5.79 18.40
C GLN A 87 -4.58 -5.75 19.79
N MET A 88 -3.25 -5.61 19.86
CA MET A 88 -2.53 -5.44 21.12
C MET A 88 -2.90 -4.11 21.78
N LEU A 89 -2.95 -3.01 21.03
CA LEU A 89 -3.35 -1.69 21.54
C LEU A 89 -4.82 -1.65 21.96
N ALA A 90 -5.71 -2.37 21.28
CA ALA A 90 -7.12 -2.45 21.64
C ALA A 90 -7.33 -3.11 23.01
N LYS A 91 -6.43 -4.02 23.41
CA LYS A 91 -6.44 -4.67 24.73
C LYS A 91 -5.76 -3.83 25.82
N CYS A 92 -5.04 -2.78 25.43
CA CYS A 92 -4.42 -1.86 26.37
C CYS A 92 -5.42 -0.76 26.76
N PRO A 93 -5.73 -0.60 28.06
CA PRO A 93 -6.67 0.41 28.52
C PRO A 93 -6.20 1.82 28.12
N ALA A 94 -7.15 2.69 27.78
CA ALA A 94 -6.85 4.11 27.68
C ALA A 94 -6.43 4.63 29.06
N ARG A 95 -5.41 5.50 29.09
CA ARG A 95 -5.01 6.22 30.30
C ARG A 95 -5.93 7.38 30.58
#